data_AF-A0A953W1C5-F1
#
_entry.id   AF-A0A953W1C5-F1
#
_cell.length_a   1.000
_cell.length_b   1.000
_cell.length_c   1.000
_cell.angle_alpha   90.00
_cell.angle_beta   90.00
_cell.angle_gamma   90.00
#
_symmetry.space_group_name_H-M   'P 1'
#
loop_
_entity.id
_entity.type
_entity.pdbx_description
1 polymer ?
#
loop_
_entity_poly.entity_id
_entity_poly.type
_entity_poly.pdbx_seq_one_letter_code
_entity_poly.pdbx_strand_id
1 'polypeptide(L)' 'WEHSYYIDFRNKRPAYLTNFLDNLVNWENVASRLG' A
#
# COMPACT_ATOMS: atom_id res chain seq x y z
N TRP A 1 -4.39 -9.01 2.41
CA TRP A 1 -5.71 -9.58 2.75
C TRP A 1 -6.46 -8.60 3.64
N GLU A 2 -7.78 -8.73 3.86
CA GLU A 2 -8.55 -7.69 4.60
C GLU A 2 -7.91 -7.31 5.95
N HIS A 3 -7.27 -8.26 6.64
CA HIS A 3 -6.52 -8.00 7.87
C HIS A 3 -5.39 -6.95 7.74
N SER A 4 -4.94 -6.59 6.53
CA SER A 4 -3.89 -5.60 6.29
C SER A 4 -4.40 -4.17 6.23
N TYR A 5 -5.72 -3.96 6.18
CA TYR A 5 -6.30 -2.62 6.05
C TYR A 5 -7.64 -2.44 6.76
N TYR A 6 -8.29 -3.50 7.22
CA TYR A 6 -9.68 -3.41 7.69
C TYR A 6 -9.80 -2.56 8.96
N ILE A 7 -8.81 -2.56 9.87
CA ILE A 7 -8.87 -1.74 11.09
C ILE A 7 -8.97 -0.24 10.75
N ASP A 8 -8.18 0.23 9.79
CA ASP A 8 -8.09 1.65 9.46
C ASP A 8 -9.07 2.07 8.36
N PHE A 9 -9.32 1.20 7.37
CA PHE A 9 -10.07 1.51 6.16
C PHE A 9 -11.39 0.73 6.02
N ARG A 10 -11.65 -0.29 6.86
CA ARG A 10 -12.83 -1.15 6.79
C ARG A 10 -13.04 -1.69 5.35
N ASN A 11 -14.22 -1.50 4.78
CA ASN A 11 -14.55 -1.90 3.41
C ASN A 11 -14.04 -0.93 2.33
N LYS A 12 -13.36 0.17 2.69
CA LYS A 12 -12.81 1.16 1.76
C LYS A 12 -11.45 0.75 1.21
N ARG A 13 -11.39 -0.42 0.57
CA ARG A 13 -10.17 -0.92 -0.09
C ARG A 13 -9.53 0.10 -1.06
N PRO A 14 -10.27 0.89 -1.85
CA PRO A 14 -9.65 1.88 -2.74
C PRO A 14 -8.82 2.93 -1.97
N ALA A 15 -9.29 3.41 -0.83
CA ALA A 15 -8.58 4.41 -0.02
C ALA A 15 -7.28 3.86 0.58
N TYR A 16 -7.28 2.58 0.99
CA TYR A 16 -6.07 1.89 1.43
C TYR A 16 -5.01 1.82 0.31
N LEU A 17 -5.42 1.46 -0.92
CA LEU A 17 -4.50 1.34 -2.05
C LEU A 17 -3.90 2.69 -2.45
N THR A 18 -4.73 3.74 -2.52
CA THR A 18 -4.25 5.10 -2.80
C THR A 18 -3.24 5.54 -1.73
N ASN A 19 -3.58 5.43 -0.45
CA ASN A 19 -2.67 5.81 0.63
C ASN A 19 -1.35 5.02 0.58
N PHE A 20 -1.41 3.72 0.28
CA PHE A 20 -0.23 2.89 0.19
C PHE A 20 0.70 3.31 -0.96
N LEU A 21 0.15 3.47 -2.17
CA LEU A 21 0.93 3.85 -3.36
C LEU A 21 1.51 5.26 -3.26
N ASP A 22 0.75 6.20 -2.68
CA ASP A 22 1.14 7.60 -2.61
C ASP A 22 2.16 7.87 -1.50
N ASN A 23 2.03 7.20 -0.35
CA ASN A 23 2.79 7.57 0.85
C ASN A 23 3.67 6.46 1.43
N LEU A 24 3.39 5.19 1.16
CA LEU A 24 4.03 4.07 1.88
C LEU A 24 4.98 3.24 1.01
N VAL A 25 4.82 3.23 -0.32
CA VAL A 25 5.70 2.46 -1.19
C VAL A 25 7.11 3.07 -1.20
N ASN A 26 8.11 2.25 -0.88
CA ASN A 26 9.51 2.57 -1.08
C ASN A 26 9.93 2.20 -2.51
N TRP A 27 9.88 3.18 -3.41
CA TRP A 27 10.22 2.98 -4.82
C TRP A 27 11.72 2.75 -5.07
N GLU A 28 12.61 3.26 -4.22
CA GLU A 28 14.06 3.00 -4.33
C GLU A 28 14.36 1.51 -4.11
N ASN A 29 13.69 0.87 -3.15
CA ASN A 29 13.84 -0.55 -2.89
C ASN A 29 13.27 -1.41 -4.03
N VAL A 30 12.17 -0.96 -4.64
CA VAL A 30 11.62 -1.63 -5.83
C VAL A 30 12.62 -1.55 -6.98
N ALA A 31 13.14 -0.35 -7.26
CA ALA A 31 14.08 -0.12 -8.34
C ALA A 31 15.38 -0.94 -8.18
N SER A 32 15.89 -1.09 -6.96
CA SER A 32 17.13 -1.85 -6.70
C SER A 32 17.00 -3.35 -6.97
N ARG A 33 15.78 -3.90 -7.02
CA ARG A 33 15.50 -5.32 -7.32
C ARG A 33 15.15 -5.58 -8.78
N LEU A 34 15.05 -4.52 -9.59
CA LEU A 34 14.81 -4.61 -11.03
C LEU A 34 16.12 -4.74 -11.83
N GLY A 35 17.28 -4.81 -11.14
CA GLY A 35 18.61 -5.06 -11.69
C GLY A 35 19.00 -6.54 -11.70
#